data_AF-A0A6A8M0G8-F1
#
_entry.id   AF-A0A6A8M0G8-F1
#
_cell.length_a   1.000
_cell.length_b   1.000
_cell.length_c   1.000
_cell.angle_alpha   90.00
_cell.angle_beta   90.00
_cell.angle_gamma   90.00
#
_symmetry.space_group_name_H-M   'P 1'
#
loop_
_entity.id
_entity.type
_entity.pdbx_description
1 polymer ?
#
loop_
_entity_poly.entity_id
_entity_poly.type
_entity_poly.pdbx_seq_one_letter_code
_entity_poly.pdbx_strand_id
1 'polypeptide(L)'
;MEGVRPEELLDLWAQFKDIDEDESLTRVEKDAAKRAVLGSPGPPVVYKKPKETFAHERGGSYDLAAHEALRAAGHEVVVRKEDAPEGFSNIDLLLDGRLCELKSPTSDVSGINGLRFIERNIRKAVWQFEKVEGGPVRPSIVVLNCEEVPVTREDALKRVRLEMSRHDIDRVILLTRGGAIDDIKK
;
A
#
# COMPACT_ATOMS: atom_id res chain seq x y z
N MET A 1 15.19 24.83 25.75
CA MET A 1 14.87 23.43 25.41
C MET A 1 14.32 22.79 26.66
N GLU A 2 13.01 22.55 26.72
CA GLU A 2 12.49 21.56 27.67
C GLU A 2 13.03 20.21 27.21
N GLY A 3 13.85 19.57 28.05
CA GLY A 3 14.35 18.23 27.79
C GLY A 3 13.25 17.20 27.99
N VAL A 4 13.37 16.04 27.35
CA VAL A 4 12.48 14.90 27.58
C VAL A 4 12.72 14.37 28.99
N ARG A 5 11.65 14.11 29.75
CA ARG A 5 11.78 13.60 31.13
C ARG A 5 12.24 12.13 31.09
N PRO A 6 13.08 11.67 32.04
CA PRO A 6 13.52 10.28 32.09
C PRO A 6 12.37 9.25 32.11
N GLU A 7 11.25 9.59 32.75
CA GLU A 7 10.03 8.76 32.79
C GLU A 7 9.41 8.59 31.40
N GLU A 8 9.35 9.67 30.60
CA GLU A 8 8.83 9.63 29.23
C GLU A 8 9.70 8.75 28.32
N LEU A 9 11.03 8.73 28.54
CA LEU A 9 11.94 7.85 27.81
C LEU A 9 11.77 6.39 28.20
N LEU A 10 11.49 6.10 29.48
CA LEU A 10 11.20 4.75 29.95
C LEU A 10 9.89 4.21 29.39
N ASP A 11 8.84 5.04 29.35
CA ASP A 11 7.54 4.67 28.78
C ASP A 11 7.63 4.43 27.27
N LEU A 12 8.40 5.25 26.53
CA LEU A 12 8.68 5.04 25.12
C LEU A 12 9.48 3.76 24.87
N TRP A 13 10.49 3.49 25.69
CA TRP A 13 11.28 2.26 25.60
C TRP A 13 10.42 1.01 25.85
N ALA A 14 9.54 1.03 26.85
CA ALA A 14 8.64 -0.08 27.15
C ALA A 14 7.71 -0.39 25.96
N GLN A 15 7.10 0.64 25.38
CA GLN A 15 6.25 0.48 24.19
C GLN A 15 7.04 -0.06 22.99
N PHE A 16 8.26 0.41 22.77
CA PHE A 16 9.11 -0.08 21.68
C PHE A 16 9.50 -1.54 21.89
N LYS A 17 9.79 -1.92 23.13
CA LYS A 17 10.10 -3.30 23.49
C LYS A 17 8.90 -4.21 23.25
N ASP A 18 7.70 -3.81 23.68
CA ASP A 18 6.48 -4.59 23.43
C ASP A 18 6.23 -4.80 21.93
N ILE A 19 6.44 -3.76 21.11
CA ILE A 19 6.36 -3.85 19.64
C ILE A 19 7.44 -4.80 19.08
N ASP A 20 8.67 -4.72 19.58
CA ASP A 20 9.78 -5.56 19.12
C ASP A 20 9.61 -7.04 19.49
N GLU A 21 8.99 -7.32 20.64
CA GLU A 21 8.72 -8.68 21.13
C GLU A 21 7.46 -9.30 20.51
N ASP A 22 6.60 -8.52 19.85
CA ASP A 22 5.42 -9.05 19.15
C ASP A 22 5.83 -9.84 17.88
N GLU A 23 5.76 -11.17 17.96
CA GLU A 23 6.09 -12.07 16.85
C GLU A 23 5.03 -12.09 15.73
N SER A 24 3.85 -11.54 15.97
CA SER A 24 2.79 -11.44 14.95
C SER A 24 3.02 -10.31 13.94
N LEU A 25 3.87 -9.33 14.30
CA LEU A 25 4.20 -8.19 13.46
C LEU A 25 5.45 -8.46 12.61
N THR A 26 5.37 -8.12 11.33
CA THR A 26 6.52 -8.01 10.45
C THR A 26 7.38 -6.80 10.82
N ARG A 27 8.60 -6.75 10.30
CA ARG A 27 9.50 -5.61 10.50
C ARG A 27 8.88 -4.27 10.05
N VAL A 28 8.14 -4.27 8.95
CA VAL A 28 7.48 -3.05 8.43
C VAL A 28 6.37 -2.60 9.38
N GLU A 29 5.58 -3.55 9.89
CA GLU A 29 4.53 -3.27 10.87
C GLU A 29 5.12 -2.75 12.20
N LYS A 30 6.25 -3.30 12.64
CA LYS A 30 6.99 -2.80 13.82
C LYS A 30 7.49 -1.38 13.63
N ASP A 31 8.09 -1.08 12.47
CA ASP A 31 8.56 0.28 12.16
C ASP A 31 7.40 1.27 12.07
N ALA A 32 6.25 0.86 11.51
CA ALA A 32 5.03 1.66 11.47
C ALA A 32 4.45 1.92 12.88
N ALA A 33 4.36 0.90 13.71
CA ALA A 33 3.89 1.01 15.09
C ALA A 33 4.80 1.95 15.92
N LYS A 34 6.11 1.84 15.77
CA LYS A 34 7.08 2.74 16.42
C LYS A 34 6.91 4.19 15.97
N ARG A 35 6.68 4.43 14.68
CA ARG A 35 6.37 5.78 14.16
C ARG A 35 5.08 6.34 14.77
N ALA A 36 4.06 5.51 14.94
CA ALA A 36 2.81 5.91 15.59
C ALA A 36 3.02 6.29 17.06
N VAL A 37 3.79 5.51 17.81
CA VAL A 37 4.18 5.82 19.21
C VAL A 37 4.91 7.16 19.30
N LEU A 38 5.80 7.45 18.34
CA LEU A 38 6.52 8.73 18.28
C LEU A 38 5.66 9.90 17.80
N GLY A 39 4.40 9.67 17.38
CA GLY A 39 3.58 10.70 16.74
C GLY A 39 4.19 11.23 15.43
N SER A 40 5.09 10.46 14.80
CA SER A 40 5.85 10.85 13.62
C SER A 40 5.44 10.00 12.41
N PRO A 41 4.26 10.27 11.80
CA PRO A 41 3.85 9.55 10.60
C PRO A 41 4.86 9.77 9.47
N GLY A 42 4.81 8.92 8.44
CA GLY A 42 5.57 9.16 7.22
C GLY A 42 5.20 10.50 6.55
N PRO A 43 5.96 10.89 5.50
CA PRO A 43 5.74 12.13 4.78
C PRO A 43 4.27 12.31 4.36
N PRO A 44 3.71 13.53 4.39
CA PRO A 44 2.35 13.77 3.93
C PRO A 44 2.13 13.26 2.50
N VAL A 45 0.96 12.66 2.25
CA VAL A 45 0.57 12.24 0.90
C VAL A 45 0.42 13.49 0.01
N VAL A 46 1.10 13.50 -1.13
CA VAL A 46 1.03 14.60 -2.11
C VAL A 46 0.01 14.25 -3.18
N TYR A 47 -1.04 15.05 -3.30
CA TYR A 47 -2.09 14.86 -4.31
C TYR A 47 -1.87 15.78 -5.52
N LYS A 48 -1.63 15.20 -6.71
CA LYS A 48 -1.55 15.95 -7.97
C LYS A 48 -2.90 16.05 -8.69
N LYS A 49 -3.86 15.17 -8.37
CA LYS A 49 -5.30 15.35 -8.66
C LYS A 49 -6.05 15.80 -7.38
N PRO A 50 -7.15 16.57 -7.47
CA PRO A 50 -7.88 17.01 -6.28
C PRO A 50 -8.34 15.83 -5.42
N LYS A 51 -8.17 15.90 -4.10
CA LYS A 51 -8.51 14.79 -3.19
C LYS A 51 -10.03 14.52 -3.18
N GLU A 52 -10.81 15.53 -3.50
CA GLU A 52 -12.28 15.48 -3.53
C GLU A 52 -12.81 14.58 -4.65
N THR A 53 -12.02 14.31 -5.71
CA THR A 53 -12.47 13.42 -6.80
C THR A 53 -12.72 12.00 -6.30
N PHE A 54 -11.93 11.54 -5.32
CA PHE A 54 -12.07 10.22 -4.71
C PHE A 54 -13.42 10.03 -4.00
N ALA A 55 -14.09 11.10 -3.56
CA ALA A 55 -15.42 11.01 -2.96
C ALA A 55 -16.50 10.58 -3.97
N HIS A 56 -16.25 10.77 -5.26
CA HIS A 56 -17.18 10.47 -6.35
C HIS A 56 -16.74 9.25 -7.18
N GLU A 57 -15.52 8.76 -6.99
CA GLU A 57 -14.97 7.59 -7.67
C GLU A 57 -15.41 6.30 -6.98
N ARG A 58 -15.74 5.27 -7.79
CA ARG A 58 -16.05 3.95 -7.26
C ARG A 58 -14.81 3.33 -6.62
N GLY A 59 -14.86 3.15 -5.31
CA GLY A 59 -13.74 2.65 -4.53
C GLY A 59 -12.75 3.73 -4.07
N GLY A 60 -13.03 5.01 -4.34
CA GLY A 60 -12.10 6.08 -3.98
C GLY A 60 -11.87 6.24 -2.48
N SER A 61 -12.85 5.87 -1.63
CA SER A 61 -12.63 5.80 -0.17
C SER A 61 -11.58 4.75 0.23
N TYR A 62 -11.53 3.62 -0.48
CA TYR A 62 -10.53 2.58 -0.25
C TYR A 62 -9.15 3.00 -0.77
N ASP A 63 -9.07 3.78 -1.85
CA ASP A 63 -7.81 4.36 -2.31
C ASP A 63 -7.26 5.36 -1.28
N LEU A 64 -8.11 6.25 -0.77
CA LEU A 64 -7.72 7.18 0.30
C LEU A 64 -7.20 6.45 1.55
N ALA A 65 -7.84 5.35 1.95
CA ALA A 65 -7.37 4.51 3.05
C ALA A 65 -6.01 3.88 2.74
N ALA A 66 -5.80 3.39 1.52
CA ALA A 66 -4.52 2.82 1.11
C ALA A 66 -3.39 3.88 1.10
N HIS A 67 -3.66 5.11 0.66
CA HIS A 67 -2.67 6.19 0.69
C HIS A 67 -2.19 6.49 2.11
N GLU A 68 -3.11 6.58 3.08
CA GLU A 68 -2.76 6.83 4.48
C GLU A 68 -2.05 5.62 5.10
N ALA A 69 -2.44 4.38 4.76
CA ALA A 69 -1.75 3.18 5.23
C ALA A 69 -0.29 3.13 4.74
N LEU A 70 -0.04 3.46 3.48
CA LEU A 70 1.32 3.55 2.91
C LEU A 70 2.15 4.64 3.60
N ARG A 71 1.54 5.81 3.86
CA ARG A 71 2.17 6.88 4.63
C ARG A 71 2.49 6.44 6.07
N ALA A 72 1.58 5.76 6.75
CA ALA A 72 1.81 5.25 8.10
C ALA A 72 2.96 4.24 8.14
N ALA A 73 3.10 3.42 7.08
CA ALA A 73 4.24 2.54 6.88
C ALA A 73 5.57 3.27 6.58
N GLY A 74 5.53 4.59 6.38
CA GLY A 74 6.69 5.44 6.16
C GLY A 74 7.05 5.69 4.70
N HIS A 75 6.20 5.30 3.75
CA HIS A 75 6.44 5.55 2.33
C HIS A 75 6.18 7.00 1.95
N GLU A 76 6.96 7.49 0.98
CA GLU A 76 6.60 8.71 0.25
C GLU A 76 5.52 8.35 -0.78
N VAL A 77 4.36 9.00 -0.69
CA VAL A 77 3.21 8.74 -1.57
C VAL A 77 2.85 10.00 -2.34
N VAL A 78 2.94 9.93 -3.67
CA VAL A 78 2.43 10.97 -4.57
C VAL A 78 1.34 10.39 -5.45
N VAL A 79 0.10 10.86 -5.28
CA VAL A 79 -1.02 10.52 -6.17
C VAL A 79 -0.87 11.33 -7.45
N ARG A 80 -0.78 10.65 -8.59
CA ARG A 80 -0.54 11.26 -9.90
C ARG A 80 -1.80 11.87 -10.49
N LYS A 81 -1.62 12.68 -11.53
CA LYS A 81 -2.72 13.11 -12.40
C LYS A 81 -3.08 11.97 -13.37
N GLU A 82 -4.33 12.00 -13.83
CA GLU A 82 -4.82 11.10 -14.87
C GLU A 82 -4.79 11.80 -16.23
N ASP A 83 -3.61 12.12 -16.72
CA ASP A 83 -3.38 12.91 -17.94
C ASP A 83 -2.61 12.16 -19.04
N ALA A 84 -2.49 10.83 -18.94
CA ALA A 84 -1.89 10.01 -19.99
C ALA A 84 -2.59 10.22 -21.34
N PRO A 85 -1.85 10.31 -22.45
CA PRO A 85 -2.44 10.45 -23.78
C PRO A 85 -3.31 9.24 -24.17
N GLU A 86 -4.20 9.44 -25.14
CA GLU A 86 -5.06 8.36 -25.65
C GLU A 86 -4.23 7.14 -26.08
N GLY A 87 -4.66 5.95 -25.65
CA GLY A 87 -3.96 4.69 -25.92
C GLY A 87 -2.96 4.27 -24.84
N PHE A 88 -2.58 5.18 -23.92
CA PHE A 88 -1.71 4.90 -22.78
C PHE A 88 -2.49 4.72 -21.48
N SER A 89 -1.87 4.06 -20.50
CA SER A 89 -2.42 3.84 -19.16
C SER A 89 -1.95 4.92 -18.20
N ASN A 90 -2.88 5.42 -17.38
CA ASN A 90 -2.55 6.14 -16.16
C ASN A 90 -2.07 5.12 -15.10
N ILE A 91 -0.97 5.45 -14.43
CA ILE A 91 -0.49 4.72 -13.25
C ILE A 91 -0.73 5.61 -12.03
N ASP A 92 -1.30 5.04 -10.98
CA ASP A 92 -1.92 5.83 -9.91
C ASP A 92 -0.93 6.65 -9.09
N LEU A 93 0.22 6.06 -8.71
CA LEU A 93 1.10 6.61 -7.69
C LEU A 93 2.56 6.76 -8.17
N LEU A 94 3.28 7.69 -7.56
CA LEU A 94 4.72 7.51 -7.29
C LEU A 94 4.85 7.10 -5.82
N LEU A 95 5.39 5.90 -5.61
CA LEU A 95 5.72 5.37 -4.29
C LEU A 95 7.24 5.34 -4.15
N ASP A 96 7.78 6.07 -3.17
CA ASP A 96 9.23 6.25 -2.98
C ASP A 96 9.95 6.66 -4.29
N GLY A 97 9.32 7.57 -5.05
CA GLY A 97 9.82 8.07 -6.33
C GLY A 97 9.64 7.13 -7.53
N ARG A 98 8.99 5.96 -7.38
CA ARG A 98 8.80 4.97 -8.46
C ARG A 98 7.33 4.80 -8.81
N LEU A 99 7.04 4.61 -10.09
CA LEU A 99 5.67 4.34 -10.55
C LEU A 99 5.11 3.09 -9.87
N CYS A 100 3.91 3.22 -9.34
CA CYS A 100 3.22 2.19 -8.58
C CYS A 100 1.73 2.21 -8.90
N GLU A 101 1.19 1.03 -9.21
CA GLU A 101 -0.24 0.87 -9.47
C GLU A 101 -0.97 0.49 -8.20
N LEU A 102 -2.08 1.16 -7.88
CA LEU A 102 -2.93 0.86 -6.74
C LEU A 102 -4.16 0.07 -7.18
N LYS A 103 -4.51 -0.95 -6.42
CA LYS A 103 -5.68 -1.79 -6.69
C LYS A 103 -6.52 -1.94 -5.44
N SER A 104 -7.60 -1.17 -5.40
CA SER A 104 -8.62 -1.24 -4.37
C SER A 104 -9.92 -1.88 -4.90
N PRO A 105 -10.80 -2.39 -4.01
CA PRO A 105 -12.14 -2.81 -4.39
C PRO A 105 -12.96 -1.65 -4.96
N THR A 106 -13.81 -1.90 -5.95
CA THR A 106 -14.64 -0.85 -6.60
C THR A 106 -16.11 -0.89 -6.19
N SER A 107 -16.49 -1.81 -5.30
CA SER A 107 -17.85 -2.01 -4.81
C SER A 107 -17.82 -2.68 -3.44
N ASP A 108 -18.93 -2.57 -2.69
CA ASP A 108 -19.11 -3.26 -1.42
C ASP A 108 -18.77 -4.76 -1.57
N VAL A 109 -17.90 -5.22 -0.67
CA VAL A 109 -17.13 -6.46 -0.76
C VAL A 109 -17.93 -7.77 -0.69
N SER A 110 -19.26 -7.67 -0.55
CA SER A 110 -20.15 -8.82 -0.59
C SER A 110 -20.02 -9.57 -1.93
N GLY A 111 -19.62 -10.85 -1.85
CA GLY A 111 -19.47 -11.72 -3.03
C GLY A 111 -18.15 -11.59 -3.80
N ILE A 112 -17.21 -10.74 -3.39
CA ILE A 112 -15.88 -10.67 -4.00
C ILE A 112 -15.05 -11.87 -3.50
N ASN A 113 -14.64 -12.76 -4.42
CA ASN A 113 -13.62 -13.76 -4.09
C ASN A 113 -12.25 -13.09 -4.03
N GLY A 114 -11.65 -13.00 -2.84
CA GLY A 114 -10.40 -12.28 -2.64
C GLY A 114 -9.19 -12.83 -3.40
N LEU A 115 -9.11 -14.15 -3.59
CA LEU A 115 -8.03 -14.74 -4.39
C LEU A 115 -8.14 -14.38 -5.88
N ARG A 116 -9.38 -14.33 -6.41
CA ARG A 116 -9.63 -13.85 -7.77
C ARG A 116 -9.41 -12.35 -7.91
N PHE A 117 -9.68 -11.57 -6.87
CA PHE A 117 -9.36 -10.15 -6.84
C PHE A 117 -7.85 -9.94 -7.01
N ILE A 118 -7.03 -10.62 -6.21
CA ILE A 118 -5.56 -10.55 -6.29
C ILE A 118 -5.07 -10.94 -7.69
N GLU A 119 -5.47 -12.11 -8.20
CA GLU A 119 -5.11 -12.60 -9.53
C GLU A 119 -5.43 -11.59 -10.63
N ARG A 120 -6.69 -11.16 -10.68
CA ARG A 120 -7.18 -10.29 -11.76
C ARG A 120 -6.46 -8.95 -11.74
N ASN A 121 -6.21 -8.39 -10.56
CA ASN A 121 -5.66 -7.06 -10.43
C ASN A 121 -4.14 -7.02 -10.65
N ILE A 122 -3.40 -8.05 -10.25
CA ILE A 122 -1.99 -8.21 -10.65
C ILE A 122 -1.89 -8.31 -12.17
N ARG A 123 -2.68 -9.18 -12.81
CA ARG A 123 -2.68 -9.32 -14.28
C ARG A 123 -3.02 -8.01 -15.01
N LYS A 124 -3.97 -7.23 -14.47
CA LYS A 124 -4.32 -5.91 -15.02
C LYS A 124 -3.17 -4.90 -14.89
N ALA A 125 -2.52 -4.85 -13.72
CA ALA A 125 -1.41 -3.94 -13.47
C ALA A 125 -0.26 -4.16 -14.47
N VAL A 126 0.06 -5.42 -14.78
CA VAL A 126 1.05 -5.77 -15.82
C VAL A 126 0.71 -5.10 -17.15
N TRP A 127 -0.54 -5.25 -17.61
CA TRP A 127 -0.97 -4.64 -18.87
C TRP A 127 -0.89 -3.11 -18.85
N GLN A 128 -1.17 -2.49 -17.69
CA GLN A 128 -1.04 -1.04 -17.54
C GLN A 128 0.42 -0.60 -17.61
N PHE A 129 1.34 -1.33 -16.95
CA PHE A 129 2.77 -1.05 -17.01
C PHE A 129 3.36 -1.17 -18.41
N GLU A 130 2.86 -2.10 -19.24
CA GLU A 130 3.26 -2.23 -20.65
C GLU A 130 2.76 -1.08 -21.53
N LYS A 131 1.75 -0.33 -21.07
CA LYS A 131 1.08 0.72 -21.83
C LYS A 131 1.31 2.12 -21.27
N VAL A 132 2.41 2.36 -20.56
CA VAL A 132 2.76 3.70 -20.10
C VAL A 132 3.45 4.48 -21.23
N GLU A 133 3.18 5.79 -21.30
CA GLU A 133 3.90 6.67 -22.21
C GLU A 133 5.40 6.66 -21.86
N GLY A 134 6.26 6.49 -22.87
CA GLY A 134 7.70 6.30 -22.67
C GLY A 134 8.14 4.84 -22.55
N GLY A 135 7.20 3.89 -22.57
CA GLY A 135 7.47 2.46 -22.65
C GLY A 135 7.21 1.70 -21.33
N PRO A 136 7.51 0.38 -21.32
CA PRO A 136 7.23 -0.48 -20.18
C PRO A 136 7.91 -0.02 -18.89
N VAL A 137 7.17 -0.04 -17.78
CA VAL A 137 7.66 0.38 -16.46
C VAL A 137 8.36 -0.76 -15.73
N ARG A 138 9.61 -0.51 -15.30
CA ARG A 138 10.36 -1.37 -14.37
C ARG A 138 11.11 -0.55 -13.30
N PRO A 139 11.21 -1.03 -12.05
CA PRO A 139 10.51 -2.20 -11.54
C PRO A 139 8.99 -1.98 -11.48
N SER A 140 8.24 -3.07 -11.66
CA SER A 140 6.79 -3.10 -11.57
C SER A 140 6.37 -3.22 -10.09
N ILE A 141 5.65 -2.22 -9.59
CA ILE A 141 5.26 -2.13 -8.18
C ILE A 141 3.74 -2.06 -8.09
N VAL A 142 3.12 -2.99 -7.36
CA VAL A 142 1.66 -3.01 -7.18
C VAL A 142 1.32 -2.89 -5.71
N VAL A 143 0.41 -1.99 -5.35
CA VAL A 143 -0.25 -1.99 -4.05
C VAL A 143 -1.60 -2.68 -4.19
N LEU A 144 -1.84 -3.73 -3.42
CA LEU A 144 -3.12 -4.40 -3.34
C LEU A 144 -3.79 -4.05 -2.02
N ASN A 145 -4.90 -3.30 -2.07
CA ASN A 145 -5.71 -3.05 -0.90
C ASN A 145 -6.74 -4.18 -0.72
N CYS A 146 -6.49 -5.05 0.24
CA CYS A 146 -7.36 -6.15 0.64
C CYS A 146 -7.94 -5.97 2.05
N GLU A 147 -7.93 -4.76 2.62
CA GLU A 147 -8.48 -4.47 3.95
C GLU A 147 -9.93 -4.94 4.09
N GLU A 148 -10.73 -4.62 3.06
CA GLU A 148 -12.15 -4.98 3.00
C GLU A 148 -12.40 -6.29 2.25
N VAL A 149 -11.41 -6.79 1.49
CA VAL A 149 -11.56 -7.99 0.67
C VAL A 149 -11.59 -9.23 1.58
N PRO A 150 -12.58 -10.13 1.45
CA PRO A 150 -12.64 -11.33 2.27
C PRO A 150 -11.58 -12.34 1.81
N VAL A 151 -10.40 -12.25 2.43
CA VAL A 151 -9.27 -13.16 2.26
C VAL A 151 -8.42 -13.14 3.53
N THR A 152 -7.92 -14.30 3.94
CA THR A 152 -6.98 -14.36 5.06
C THR A 152 -5.63 -13.79 4.62
N ARG A 153 -4.86 -13.20 5.55
CA ARG A 153 -3.50 -12.72 5.26
C ARG A 153 -2.64 -13.82 4.66
N GLU A 154 -2.70 -15.03 5.23
CA GLU A 154 -1.94 -16.19 4.76
C GLU A 154 -2.27 -16.57 3.31
N ASP A 155 -3.56 -16.69 2.97
CA ASP A 155 -3.97 -17.05 1.61
C ASP A 155 -3.68 -15.94 0.60
N ALA A 156 -3.83 -14.68 1.01
CA ALA A 156 -3.47 -13.53 0.20
C ALA A 156 -1.96 -13.53 -0.11
N LEU A 157 -1.11 -13.74 0.89
CA LEU A 157 0.34 -13.84 0.72
C LEU A 157 0.74 -14.97 -0.23
N LYS A 158 0.16 -16.17 -0.05
CA LYS A 158 0.39 -17.30 -0.96
C LYS A 158 0.01 -16.95 -2.39
N ARG A 159 -1.15 -16.30 -2.57
CA ARG A 159 -1.62 -15.92 -3.91
C ARG A 159 -0.76 -14.84 -4.54
N VAL A 160 -0.39 -13.80 -3.80
CA VAL A 160 0.48 -12.73 -4.28
C VAL A 160 1.81 -13.30 -4.77
N ARG A 161 2.49 -14.14 -3.98
CA ARG A 161 3.77 -14.76 -4.39
C ARG A 161 3.64 -15.59 -5.67
N LEU A 162 2.56 -16.35 -5.79
CA LEU A 162 2.26 -17.12 -7.00
C LEU A 162 2.11 -16.21 -8.23
N GLU A 163 1.32 -15.15 -8.10
CA GLU A 163 1.04 -14.24 -9.21
C GLU A 163 2.23 -13.35 -9.56
N MET A 164 3.02 -12.92 -8.57
CA MET A 164 4.29 -12.21 -8.81
C MET A 164 5.23 -13.05 -9.67
N SER A 165 5.37 -14.34 -9.36
CA SER A 165 6.20 -15.26 -10.14
C SER A 165 5.66 -15.47 -11.57
N ARG A 166 4.34 -15.65 -11.72
CA ARG A 166 3.69 -15.87 -13.03
C ARG A 166 3.76 -14.66 -13.96
N HIS A 167 3.69 -13.47 -13.38
CA HIS A 167 3.54 -12.22 -14.11
C HIS A 167 4.79 -11.33 -14.07
N ASP A 168 5.86 -11.82 -13.46
CA ASP A 168 7.14 -11.13 -13.31
C ASP A 168 7.01 -9.74 -12.65
N ILE A 169 6.21 -9.66 -11.59
CA ILE A 169 6.08 -8.44 -10.79
C ILE A 169 7.23 -8.34 -9.78
N ASP A 170 7.89 -7.19 -9.76
CA ASP A 170 9.09 -6.96 -8.95
C ASP A 170 8.79 -6.74 -7.46
N ARG A 171 7.68 -6.06 -7.16
CA ARG A 171 7.27 -5.73 -5.78
C ARG A 171 5.75 -5.67 -5.64
N VAL A 172 5.23 -6.27 -4.57
CA VAL A 172 3.83 -6.09 -4.14
C VAL A 172 3.79 -5.64 -2.69
N ILE A 173 3.07 -4.54 -2.43
CA ILE A 173 2.69 -4.16 -1.08
C ILE A 173 1.25 -4.59 -0.88
N LEU A 174 1.03 -5.52 0.04
CA LEU A 174 -0.28 -6.06 0.34
C LEU A 174 -0.79 -5.45 1.65
N LEU A 175 -1.95 -4.79 1.57
CA LEU A 175 -2.69 -4.32 2.75
C LEU A 175 -3.77 -5.35 3.06
N THR A 176 -3.78 -5.90 4.27
CA THR A 176 -4.79 -6.89 4.69
C THR A 176 -5.51 -6.44 5.95
N ARG A 177 -6.74 -6.96 6.11
CA ARG A 177 -7.64 -6.63 7.21
C ARG A 177 -6.92 -6.55 8.56
N GLY A 178 -7.19 -5.48 9.29
CA GLY A 178 -6.54 -5.17 10.56
C GLY A 178 -5.37 -4.21 10.41
N GLY A 179 -5.19 -3.59 9.23
CA GLY A 179 -4.10 -2.65 8.97
C GLY A 179 -2.73 -3.30 8.80
N ALA A 180 -2.70 -4.62 8.54
CA ALA A 180 -1.47 -5.37 8.33
C ALA A 180 -0.88 -5.07 6.94
N ILE A 181 0.43 -4.81 6.88
CA ILE A 181 1.13 -4.41 5.66
C ILE A 181 2.31 -5.34 5.40
N ASP A 182 2.28 -6.02 4.26
CA ASP A 182 3.36 -6.90 3.80
C ASP A 182 4.05 -6.31 2.56
N ASP A 183 5.34 -5.97 2.68
CA ASP A 183 6.18 -5.51 1.56
C ASP A 183 6.96 -6.70 0.97
N ILE A 184 6.46 -7.23 -0.15
CA ILE A 184 6.96 -8.45 -0.78
C ILE A 184 7.79 -8.05 -2.00
N LYS A 185 9.06 -8.43 -2.00
CA LYS A 185 10.01 -8.18 -3.08
C LYS A 185 10.46 -9.50 -3.70
N LYS A 186 10.66 -9.50 -5.01
CA LYS A 186 11.29 -10.60 -5.73
C LYS A 186 12.79 -10.67 -5.42
#